data_AF-A0A352AEW2-F1
#
_entry.id   AF-A0A352AEW2-F1
#
_cell.length_a   1.000
_cell.length_b   1.000
_cell.length_c   1.000
_cell.angle_alpha   90.00
_cell.angle_beta   90.00
_cell.angle_gamma   90.00
#
_symmetry.space_group_name_H-M   'P 1'
#
loop_
_entity.id
_entity.type
_entity.pdbx_description
1 polymer ?
#
loop_
_entity_poly.entity_id
_entity_poly.type
_entity_poly.pdbx_seq_one_letter_code
_entity_poly.pdbx_strand_id
1 'polypeptide(L)'
;MDLEMVLNELSLRTPAADIPTARQLMSELIRTVRQATVSGVKRVLRTSDDINTIELAPDYPVARWRNDNGVNREERSFFRTLTTKAPFWTDIAEAIKNNFDLSDVIHQGEEARGLCFALVSDALPVSLNSEARWNHSRLELTVTRLEDEELIEEHLEIIHASCRHHIQEHTDWIQKRIRIEVIDGLDLWKRREELFTSLEFCDNVGKQIQSLNIGNPMLRQVVKRLYELDDYCKIWASGSFNPDNLPSKATPESDTRLQQFQQELIIRCPDGEKRIFSLHVRMTPGAWRLHFCVESGPGKIIIGYIGPKIQ
;
A
#
# COMPACT_ATOMS: atom_id res chain seq x y z
N MET A 1 -7.64 10.61 -1.55
CA MET A 1 -7.97 9.27 -2.08
C MET A 1 -8.42 8.40 -0.93
N ASP A 2 -9.62 7.85 -0.97
CA ASP A 2 -10.14 7.03 0.14
C ASP A 2 -9.30 5.79 0.40
N LEU A 3 -9.11 5.45 1.67
CA LEU A 3 -8.59 4.16 2.10
C LEU A 3 -9.69 3.08 1.90
N GLU A 4 -9.38 2.03 1.15
CA GLU A 4 -10.31 0.93 0.84
C GLU A 4 -9.87 -0.37 1.52
N MET A 5 -10.73 -1.39 1.50
CA MET A 5 -10.39 -2.74 1.98
C MET A 5 -10.29 -3.74 0.84
N VAL A 6 -9.40 -4.71 1.02
CA VAL A 6 -9.17 -5.80 0.08
C VAL A 6 -9.27 -7.11 0.86
N LEU A 7 -10.08 -8.05 0.39
CA LEU A 7 -10.14 -9.37 0.99
C LEU A 7 -8.91 -10.17 0.57
N ASN A 8 -8.17 -10.68 1.56
CA ASN A 8 -7.10 -11.64 1.35
C ASN A 8 -7.70 -13.00 1.01
N GLU A 9 -7.60 -13.40 -0.26
CA GLU A 9 -8.14 -14.63 -0.81
C GLU A 9 -7.52 -15.88 -0.19
N LEU A 10 -6.28 -15.81 0.31
CA LEU A 10 -5.62 -16.95 0.95
C LEU A 10 -6.38 -17.41 2.20
N SER A 11 -7.02 -16.48 2.92
CA SER A 11 -7.81 -16.80 4.10
C SER A 11 -9.09 -17.59 3.82
N LEU A 12 -9.47 -17.72 2.55
CA LEU A 12 -10.66 -18.43 2.10
C LEU A 12 -10.35 -19.86 1.62
N ARG A 13 -9.08 -20.25 1.52
CA ARG A 13 -8.67 -21.56 0.99
C ARG A 13 -8.95 -22.73 1.92
N THR A 14 -9.13 -22.45 3.21
CA THR A 14 -9.42 -23.44 4.25
C THR A 14 -10.85 -23.26 4.73
N PRO A 15 -11.83 -24.01 4.17
CA PRO A 15 -13.20 -23.98 4.66
C PRO A 15 -13.27 -24.42 6.12
N ALA A 16 -14.24 -23.87 6.85
CA ALA A 16 -14.55 -24.33 8.19
C ALA A 16 -15.07 -25.78 8.16
N ALA A 17 -14.88 -26.50 9.27
CA ALA A 17 -15.33 -27.89 9.39
C ALA A 17 -16.87 -28.04 9.28
N ASP A 18 -17.62 -27.00 9.67
CA ASP A 18 -19.08 -27.02 9.69
C ASP A 18 -19.71 -25.63 9.50
N ILE A 19 -21.02 -25.62 9.23
CA ILE A 19 -21.81 -24.41 8.99
C ILE A 19 -21.79 -23.45 10.20
N PRO A 20 -21.98 -23.89 11.47
CA PRO A 20 -21.85 -23.00 12.62
C PRO A 20 -20.53 -22.24 12.68
N THR A 21 -19.41 -22.94 12.45
CA THR A 21 -18.07 -22.36 12.45
C THR A 21 -17.91 -21.37 11.29
N ALA A 22 -18.36 -21.73 10.08
CA ALA A 22 -18.37 -20.83 8.92
C ALA A 22 -19.16 -19.53 9.20
N ARG A 23 -20.33 -19.64 9.86
CA ARG A 23 -21.13 -18.48 10.24
C ARG A 23 -20.37 -17.59 11.23
N GLN A 24 -19.70 -18.18 12.23
CA GLN A 24 -18.90 -17.43 13.20
C GLN A 24 -17.74 -16.68 12.54
N LEU A 25 -17.00 -17.32 11.63
CA LEU A 25 -15.90 -16.68 10.88
C LEU A 25 -16.40 -15.48 10.07
N MET A 26 -17.53 -15.62 9.38
CA MET A 26 -18.15 -14.52 8.65
C MET A 26 -18.63 -13.41 9.58
N SER A 27 -19.26 -13.72 10.71
CA SER A 27 -19.65 -12.69 11.69
C SER A 27 -18.44 -11.92 12.22
N GLU A 28 -17.29 -12.58 12.42
CA GLU A 28 -16.06 -11.91 12.83
C GLU A 28 -15.50 -11.00 11.72
N LEU A 29 -15.44 -11.47 10.48
CA LEU A 29 -15.08 -10.63 9.33
C LEU A 29 -15.97 -9.38 9.24
N ILE A 30 -17.29 -9.55 9.41
CA ILE A 30 -18.25 -8.44 9.35
C ILE A 30 -17.99 -7.44 10.47
N ARG A 31 -17.67 -7.89 11.69
CA ARG A 31 -17.30 -7.00 12.80
C ARG A 31 -16.01 -6.25 12.53
N THR A 32 -15.00 -6.92 11.99
CA THR A 32 -13.71 -6.33 11.59
C THR A 32 -13.93 -5.22 10.56
N VAL A 33 -14.66 -5.53 9.49
CA VAL A 33 -14.96 -4.56 8.42
C VAL A 33 -15.83 -3.41 8.93
N ARG A 34 -16.85 -3.69 9.75
CA ARG A 34 -17.65 -2.63 10.39
C ARG A 34 -16.77 -1.69 11.22
N GLN A 35 -15.85 -2.25 12.02
CA GLN A 35 -14.94 -1.42 12.81
C GLN A 35 -14.03 -0.57 11.92
N ALA A 36 -13.51 -1.12 10.81
CA ALA A 36 -12.73 -0.35 9.85
C ALA A 36 -13.56 0.81 9.27
N THR A 37 -14.82 0.57 8.92
CA THR A 37 -15.70 1.63 8.39
C THR A 37 -16.04 2.70 9.43
N VAL A 38 -16.19 2.33 10.70
CA VAL A 38 -16.36 3.30 11.81
C VAL A 38 -15.10 4.14 12.00
N SER A 39 -13.92 3.56 11.79
CA SER A 39 -12.65 4.27 11.77
C SER A 39 -12.44 5.12 10.51
N GLY A 40 -13.40 5.15 9.58
CA GLY A 40 -13.40 6.01 8.39
C GLY A 40 -12.86 5.36 7.11
N VAL A 41 -12.52 4.07 7.13
CA VAL A 41 -12.21 3.31 5.91
C VAL A 41 -13.47 3.23 5.04
N LYS A 42 -13.30 3.37 3.72
CA LYS A 42 -14.43 3.32 2.78
C LYS A 42 -15.19 2.01 2.90
N ARG A 43 -16.52 2.07 2.86
CA ARG A 43 -17.41 0.90 2.89
C ARG A 43 -17.42 0.14 1.56
N VAL A 44 -16.26 -0.37 1.17
CA VAL A 44 -15.99 -1.14 -0.05
C VAL A 44 -15.05 -2.27 0.33
N LEU A 45 -15.39 -3.50 -0.06
CA LEU A 45 -14.50 -4.67 0.09
C LEU A 45 -14.22 -5.23 -1.30
N ARG A 46 -12.98 -5.12 -1.76
CA ARG A 46 -12.53 -5.68 -3.04
C ARG A 46 -12.22 -7.16 -2.90
N THR A 47 -12.59 -7.96 -3.89
CA THR A 47 -12.34 -9.40 -3.96
C THR A 47 -11.63 -9.76 -5.25
N SER A 48 -11.01 -10.94 -5.29
CA SER A 48 -10.27 -11.42 -6.47
C SER A 48 -11.22 -11.75 -7.62
N ASP A 49 -12.28 -12.48 -7.30
CA ASP A 49 -13.23 -13.03 -8.26
C ASP A 49 -14.61 -13.05 -7.60
N ASP A 50 -15.55 -13.77 -8.24
CA ASP A 50 -16.89 -13.99 -7.70
C ASP A 50 -16.84 -14.71 -6.36
N ILE A 51 -16.81 -13.91 -5.29
CA ILE A 51 -16.81 -14.38 -3.90
C ILE A 51 -17.99 -15.30 -3.60
N ASN A 52 -19.07 -15.27 -4.39
CA ASN A 52 -20.26 -16.07 -4.14
C ASN A 52 -20.01 -17.57 -4.29
N THR A 53 -19.02 -18.00 -5.08
CA THR A 53 -18.70 -19.42 -5.30
C THR A 53 -17.73 -19.99 -4.26
N ILE A 54 -17.22 -19.16 -3.36
CA ILE A 54 -16.22 -19.58 -2.37
C ILE A 54 -16.91 -20.38 -1.26
N GLU A 55 -16.40 -21.59 -1.00
CA GLU A 55 -16.89 -22.49 0.05
C GLU A 55 -16.43 -22.02 1.44
N LEU A 56 -17.39 -21.72 2.33
CA LEU A 56 -17.09 -21.37 3.72
C LEU A 56 -17.06 -22.59 4.64
N ALA A 57 -17.77 -23.65 4.27
CA ALA A 57 -17.80 -25.00 4.86
C ALA A 57 -18.30 -25.98 3.78
N PRO A 58 -18.20 -27.31 3.96
CA PRO A 58 -18.69 -28.27 2.97
C PRO A 58 -20.14 -28.00 2.52
N ASP A 59 -20.34 -27.87 1.20
CA ASP A 59 -21.60 -27.51 0.53
C ASP A 59 -22.24 -26.21 1.03
N TYR A 60 -21.44 -25.26 1.53
CA TYR A 60 -21.90 -24.02 2.13
C TYR A 60 -21.11 -22.82 1.60
N PRO A 61 -21.37 -22.42 0.34
CA PRO A 61 -20.70 -21.29 -0.28
C PRO A 61 -21.19 -19.95 0.28
N VAL A 62 -20.44 -18.87 0.05
CA VAL A 62 -20.83 -17.50 0.43
C VAL A 62 -22.22 -17.13 -0.12
N ALA A 63 -22.57 -17.59 -1.34
CA ALA A 63 -23.91 -17.41 -1.88
C ALA A 63 -25.01 -18.00 -0.98
N ARG A 64 -24.76 -19.18 -0.39
CA ARG A 64 -25.66 -19.85 0.54
C ARG A 64 -25.70 -19.11 1.87
N TRP A 65 -24.54 -18.72 2.42
CA TRP A 65 -24.48 -17.89 3.64
C TRP A 65 -25.26 -16.59 3.51
N ARG A 66 -25.14 -15.90 2.38
CA ARG A 66 -25.84 -14.64 2.08
C ARG A 66 -27.36 -14.80 2.02
N ASN A 67 -27.86 -16.00 1.75
CA ASN A 67 -29.29 -16.30 1.67
C ASN A 67 -29.79 -17.13 2.86
N ASP A 68 -28.93 -17.44 3.83
CA ASP A 68 -29.27 -18.29 4.97
C ASP A 68 -30.13 -17.53 5.99
N ASN A 69 -31.32 -18.07 6.28
CA ASN A 69 -32.24 -17.49 7.26
C ASN A 69 -31.78 -17.67 8.71
N GLY A 70 -30.86 -18.59 8.97
CA GLY A 70 -30.19 -18.75 10.26
C GLY A 70 -29.08 -17.72 10.51
N VAL A 71 -28.72 -16.90 9.53
CA VAL A 71 -27.73 -15.82 9.67
C VAL A 71 -28.44 -14.48 9.84
N ASN A 72 -27.88 -13.65 10.72
CA ASN A 72 -28.39 -12.31 11.02
C ASN A 72 -28.60 -11.49 9.73
N ARG A 73 -29.82 -10.95 9.57
CA ARG A 73 -30.24 -10.20 8.36
C ARG A 73 -29.38 -8.96 8.11
N GLU A 74 -28.94 -8.27 9.16
CA GLU A 74 -28.10 -7.07 9.04
C GLU A 74 -26.68 -7.41 8.60
N GLU A 75 -26.12 -8.52 9.06
CA GLU A 75 -24.80 -8.98 8.60
C GLU A 75 -24.82 -9.30 7.11
N ARG A 76 -25.83 -10.06 6.66
CA ARG A 76 -26.02 -10.39 5.24
C ARG A 76 -26.25 -9.13 4.39
N SER A 77 -27.07 -8.20 4.88
CA SER A 77 -27.35 -6.94 4.19
C SER A 77 -26.11 -6.05 4.11
N PHE A 78 -25.34 -5.96 5.19
CA PHE A 78 -24.08 -5.22 5.23
C PHE A 78 -23.06 -5.81 4.26
N PHE A 79 -22.86 -7.13 4.27
CA PHE A 79 -21.97 -7.80 3.33
C PHE A 79 -22.33 -7.50 1.88
N ARG A 80 -23.62 -7.60 1.54
CA ARG A 80 -24.10 -7.26 0.18
C ARG A 80 -23.71 -5.84 -0.22
N THR A 81 -23.84 -4.86 0.68
CA THR A 81 -23.47 -3.46 0.36
C THR A 81 -21.97 -3.28 0.13
N LEU A 82 -21.11 -4.07 0.79
CA LEU A 82 -19.65 -3.97 0.62
C LEU A 82 -19.19 -4.41 -0.77
N THR A 83 -19.85 -5.43 -1.33
CA THR A 83 -19.43 -6.09 -2.57
C THR A 83 -20.17 -5.58 -3.82
N THR A 84 -21.36 -4.96 -3.68
CA THR A 84 -22.17 -4.49 -4.83
C THR A 84 -21.57 -3.38 -5.71
N LYS A 85 -20.50 -2.69 -5.27
CA LYS A 85 -19.99 -1.48 -5.95
C LYS A 85 -18.50 -1.50 -6.26
N ALA A 86 -17.81 -2.59 -5.94
CA ALA A 86 -16.38 -2.71 -6.18
C ALA A 86 -16.18 -3.57 -7.43
N PRO A 87 -15.55 -3.07 -8.51
CA PRO A 87 -15.00 -3.98 -9.51
C PRO A 87 -14.01 -4.92 -8.82
N PHE A 88 -13.86 -6.14 -9.36
CA PHE A 88 -12.88 -7.06 -8.82
C PHE A 88 -11.51 -6.40 -8.88
N TRP A 89 -10.66 -6.68 -7.89
CA TRP A 89 -9.33 -6.13 -7.97
C TRP A 89 -8.57 -6.70 -9.18
N THR A 90 -8.96 -7.89 -9.68
CA THR A 90 -8.46 -8.48 -10.94
C THR A 90 -8.81 -7.65 -12.18
N ASP A 91 -10.00 -7.03 -12.22
CA ASP A 91 -10.40 -6.14 -13.31
C ASP A 91 -9.53 -4.86 -13.35
N ILE A 92 -9.08 -4.40 -12.20
CA ILE A 92 -8.15 -3.25 -12.07
C ILE A 92 -6.70 -3.71 -12.21
N ALA A 93 -6.43 -4.98 -11.88
CA ALA A 93 -5.10 -5.54 -11.85
C ALA A 93 -4.40 -5.44 -13.19
N GLU A 94 -5.07 -5.51 -14.34
CA GLU A 94 -4.40 -5.34 -15.65
C GLU A 94 -3.73 -3.97 -15.81
N ALA A 95 -4.37 -2.89 -15.36
CA ALA A 95 -3.77 -1.54 -15.38
C ALA A 95 -2.60 -1.41 -14.40
N ILE A 96 -2.63 -2.20 -13.32
CA ILE A 96 -1.57 -2.31 -12.33
C ILE A 96 -0.45 -3.22 -12.86
N LYS A 97 -0.78 -4.31 -13.56
CA LYS A 97 0.13 -5.37 -13.99
C LYS A 97 1.17 -4.87 -14.99
N ASN A 98 0.79 -3.90 -15.81
CA ASN A 98 1.73 -3.21 -16.71
C ASN A 98 2.82 -2.41 -15.96
N ASN A 99 2.59 -2.07 -14.69
CA ASN A 99 3.51 -1.31 -13.84
C ASN A 99 4.11 -2.13 -12.68
N PHE A 100 3.49 -3.26 -12.33
CA PHE A 100 3.81 -4.08 -11.17
C PHE A 100 3.65 -5.56 -11.51
N ASP A 101 4.68 -6.37 -11.27
CA ASP A 101 4.51 -7.82 -11.36
C ASP A 101 3.76 -8.33 -10.13
N LEU A 102 2.50 -8.74 -10.33
CA LEU A 102 1.61 -9.18 -9.25
C LEU A 102 1.92 -10.61 -8.79
N SER A 103 2.72 -11.37 -9.55
CA SER A 103 3.09 -12.76 -9.24
C SER A 103 4.18 -12.87 -8.17
N ASP A 104 4.83 -11.77 -7.83
CA ASP A 104 6.07 -11.82 -7.05
C ASP A 104 5.90 -11.53 -5.56
N VAL A 105 4.66 -11.47 -5.08
CA VAL A 105 4.38 -11.25 -3.65
C VAL A 105 3.96 -12.56 -3.01
N ILE A 106 4.77 -13.01 -2.07
CA ILE A 106 4.64 -14.29 -1.38
C ILE A 106 4.37 -14.05 0.10
N HIS A 107 3.42 -14.77 0.67
CA HIS A 107 3.20 -14.86 2.11
C HIS A 107 3.31 -16.32 2.55
N GLN A 108 4.27 -16.63 3.44
CA GLN A 108 4.50 -17.98 3.96
C GLN A 108 4.62 -19.06 2.86
N GLY A 109 5.28 -18.73 1.75
CA GLY A 109 5.49 -19.65 0.62
C GLY A 109 4.33 -19.73 -0.39
N GLU A 110 3.26 -18.97 -0.20
CA GLU A 110 2.14 -18.90 -1.14
C GLU A 110 2.05 -17.56 -1.85
N GLU A 111 1.75 -17.59 -3.15
CA GLU A 111 1.44 -16.39 -3.95
C GLU A 111 0.20 -15.67 -3.36
N ALA A 112 0.37 -14.40 -2.99
CA ALA A 112 -0.62 -13.61 -2.27
C ALA A 112 -1.05 -12.39 -3.09
N ARG A 113 -1.92 -12.59 -4.08
CA ARG A 113 -2.31 -11.56 -5.05
C ARG A 113 -3.15 -10.46 -4.44
N GLY A 114 -4.09 -10.78 -3.55
CA GLY A 114 -4.88 -9.78 -2.84
C GLY A 114 -4.01 -8.93 -1.91
N LEU A 115 -3.01 -9.54 -1.27
CA LEU A 115 -2.02 -8.80 -0.47
C LEU A 115 -1.11 -7.94 -1.36
N CYS A 116 -0.72 -8.41 -2.54
CA CYS A 116 -0.01 -7.62 -3.54
C CYS A 116 -0.82 -6.39 -3.96
N PHE A 117 -2.09 -6.59 -4.34
CA PHE A 117 -2.98 -5.49 -4.69
C PHE A 117 -3.15 -4.52 -3.52
N ALA A 118 -3.30 -5.01 -2.29
CA ALA A 118 -3.38 -4.17 -1.11
C ALA A 118 -2.10 -3.38 -0.86
N LEU A 119 -0.92 -3.97 -1.10
CA LEU A 119 0.36 -3.30 -0.99
C LEU A 119 0.50 -2.16 -2.02
N VAL A 120 0.21 -2.45 -3.30
CA VAL A 120 0.29 -1.48 -4.40
C VAL A 120 -0.69 -0.34 -4.22
N SER A 121 -1.95 -0.70 -3.98
CA SER A 121 -3.03 0.25 -3.79
C SER A 121 -3.04 0.85 -2.38
N ASP A 122 -2.12 0.45 -1.50
CA ASP A 122 -2.01 1.00 -0.16
C ASP A 122 -3.33 0.90 0.64
N ALA A 123 -4.03 -0.22 0.42
CA ALA A 123 -5.32 -0.54 1.01
C ALA A 123 -5.16 -1.37 2.29
N LEU A 124 -6.25 -1.51 3.05
CA LEU A 124 -6.28 -2.36 4.24
C LEU A 124 -6.67 -3.80 3.83
N PRO A 125 -5.74 -4.77 3.82
CA PRO A 125 -6.11 -6.16 3.62
C PRO A 125 -6.83 -6.69 4.87
N VAL A 126 -7.93 -7.41 4.63
CA VAL A 126 -8.69 -8.09 5.68
C VAL A 126 -8.81 -9.58 5.36
N SER A 127 -8.79 -10.42 6.39
CA SER A 127 -8.89 -11.88 6.25
C SER A 127 -10.04 -12.45 7.07
N LEU A 128 -10.53 -13.64 6.66
CA LEU A 128 -11.21 -14.51 7.61
C LEU A 128 -10.19 -15.00 8.65
N ASN A 129 -10.59 -15.05 9.91
CA ASN A 129 -9.77 -15.65 10.96
C ASN A 129 -9.91 -17.18 10.96
N SER A 130 -9.75 -17.79 9.78
CA SER A 130 -9.93 -19.22 9.53
C SER A 130 -8.79 -20.08 10.07
N GLU A 131 -7.59 -19.49 10.17
CA GLU A 131 -6.35 -20.14 10.60
C GLU A 131 -5.52 -19.17 11.45
N ALA A 132 -4.69 -19.71 12.35
CA ALA A 132 -3.88 -18.91 13.26
C ALA A 132 -2.96 -17.89 12.55
N ARG A 133 -2.46 -18.23 11.35
CA ARG A 133 -1.65 -17.34 10.50
C ARG A 133 -2.35 -16.04 10.12
N TRP A 134 -3.69 -16.00 10.14
CA TRP A 134 -4.47 -14.79 9.86
C TRP A 134 -4.74 -13.97 11.12
N ASN A 135 -4.47 -14.50 12.31
CA ASN A 135 -4.70 -13.81 13.58
C ASN A 135 -3.54 -12.87 13.97
N HIS A 136 -3.09 -12.05 13.03
CA HIS A 136 -2.05 -11.06 13.24
C HIS A 136 -2.48 -9.70 12.68
N SER A 137 -2.10 -8.61 13.35
CA SER A 137 -2.36 -7.24 12.89
C SER A 137 -1.41 -6.82 11.78
N ARG A 138 -0.35 -7.58 11.53
CA ARG A 138 0.58 -7.37 10.42
C ARG A 138 0.98 -8.70 9.82
N LEU A 139 1.26 -8.72 8.52
CA LEU A 139 1.71 -9.91 7.80
C LEU A 139 3.06 -9.63 7.15
N GLU A 140 3.95 -10.60 7.23
CA GLU A 140 5.22 -10.59 6.50
C GLU A 140 4.99 -11.00 5.05
N LEU A 141 5.58 -10.24 4.13
CA LEU A 141 5.56 -10.51 2.70
C LEU A 141 7.00 -10.60 2.21
N THR A 142 7.24 -11.55 1.32
CA THR A 142 8.42 -11.60 0.49
C THR A 142 8.03 -11.08 -0.89
N VAL A 143 8.71 -10.04 -1.35
CA VAL A 143 8.56 -9.49 -2.69
C VAL A 143 9.80 -9.81 -3.49
N THR A 144 9.62 -10.59 -4.55
CA THR A 144 10.68 -10.87 -5.51
C THR A 144 10.58 -9.89 -6.67
N ARG A 145 11.68 -9.58 -7.35
CA ARG A 145 11.66 -8.83 -8.61
C ARG A 145 12.97 -8.98 -9.35
N LEU A 146 12.94 -8.79 -10.66
CA LEU A 146 14.14 -8.66 -11.47
C LEU A 146 14.66 -7.21 -11.45
N GLU A 147 15.95 -7.03 -11.21
CA GLU A 147 16.65 -5.76 -11.29
C GLU A 147 18.04 -6.00 -11.89
N ASP A 148 18.34 -5.34 -13.02
CA ASP A 148 19.62 -5.46 -13.73
C ASP A 148 20.03 -6.94 -13.99
N GLU A 149 19.06 -7.75 -14.42
CA GLU A 149 19.18 -9.21 -14.65
C GLU A 149 19.40 -10.06 -13.37
N GLU A 150 19.41 -9.45 -12.19
CA GLU A 150 19.48 -10.14 -10.91
C GLU A 150 18.10 -10.25 -10.25
N LEU A 151 17.85 -11.39 -9.61
CA LEU A 151 16.65 -11.59 -8.79
C LEU A 151 16.90 -10.99 -7.40
N ILE A 152 16.10 -9.99 -7.04
CA ILE A 152 16.14 -9.36 -5.71
C ILE A 152 14.94 -9.82 -4.92
N GLU A 153 15.22 -10.25 -3.69
CA GLU A 153 14.22 -10.57 -2.68
C GLU A 153 14.20 -9.47 -1.62
N GLU A 154 13.01 -8.94 -1.33
CA GLU A 154 12.77 -7.93 -0.31
C GLU A 154 11.71 -8.44 0.67
N HIS A 155 12.05 -8.44 1.96
CA HIS A 155 11.08 -8.73 3.03
C HIS A 155 10.45 -7.43 3.50
N LEU A 156 9.12 -7.40 3.52
CA LEU A 156 8.36 -6.25 3.99
C LEU A 156 7.20 -6.69 4.87
N GLU A 157 6.69 -5.75 5.64
CA GLU A 157 5.53 -5.96 6.50
C GLU A 157 4.35 -5.14 5.96
N ILE A 158 3.18 -5.78 5.86
CA ILE A 158 1.92 -5.12 5.52
C ILE A 158 0.98 -5.09 6.74
N ILE A 159 0.31 -3.95 6.94
CA ILE A 159 -0.79 -3.84 7.90
C ILE A 159 -1.92 -4.79 7.49
N HIS A 160 -2.56 -5.44 8.45
CA HIS A 160 -3.59 -6.44 8.20
C HIS A 160 -4.63 -6.47 9.34
N ALA A 161 -5.83 -6.97 9.05
CA ALA A 161 -6.82 -7.23 10.10
C ALA A 161 -7.72 -8.44 9.80
N SER A 162 -7.91 -9.29 10.80
CA SER A 162 -8.88 -10.40 10.77
C SER A 162 -9.88 -10.31 11.92
N CYS A 163 -9.60 -9.49 12.93
CA CYS A 163 -10.47 -9.22 14.07
C CYS A 163 -10.55 -7.72 14.37
N ARG A 164 -11.51 -7.34 15.22
CA ARG A 164 -11.71 -5.95 15.66
C ARG A 164 -10.47 -5.35 16.32
N HIS A 165 -9.73 -6.14 17.08
CA HIS A 165 -8.56 -5.66 17.83
C HIS A 165 -7.47 -5.15 16.89
N HIS A 166 -7.20 -5.86 15.79
CA HIS A 166 -6.21 -5.41 14.81
C HIS A 166 -6.58 -4.04 14.21
N ILE A 167 -7.86 -3.76 13.97
CA ILE A 167 -8.29 -2.43 13.50
C ILE A 167 -7.99 -1.35 14.55
N GLN A 168 -8.20 -1.66 15.83
CA GLN A 168 -7.93 -0.72 16.91
C GLN A 168 -6.44 -0.38 17.00
N GLU A 169 -5.56 -1.37 16.86
CA GLU A 169 -4.11 -1.17 16.78
C GLU A 169 -3.70 -0.24 15.62
N HIS A 170 -4.45 -0.26 14.52
CA HIS A 170 -4.16 0.56 13.33
C HIS A 170 -4.91 1.89 13.27
N THR A 171 -5.57 2.31 14.35
CA THR A 171 -6.40 3.53 14.34
C THR A 171 -5.60 4.75 13.89
N ASP A 172 -4.40 4.96 14.43
CA ASP A 172 -3.56 6.11 14.07
C ASP A 172 -3.14 6.07 12.60
N TRP A 173 -2.80 4.88 12.09
CA TRP A 173 -2.49 4.69 10.67
C TRP A 173 -3.69 5.02 9.79
N ILE A 174 -4.89 4.51 10.13
CA ILE A 174 -6.14 4.79 9.40
C ILE A 174 -6.45 6.29 9.42
N GLN A 175 -6.38 6.95 10.58
CA GLN A 175 -6.67 8.37 10.70
C GLN A 175 -5.68 9.24 9.93
N LYS A 176 -4.39 8.91 10.00
CA LYS A 176 -3.35 9.59 9.22
C LYS A 176 -3.64 9.46 7.73
N ARG A 177 -4.02 8.27 7.26
CA ARG A 177 -4.37 8.02 5.86
C ARG A 177 -5.56 8.84 5.37
N ILE A 178 -6.62 8.91 6.16
CA ILE A 178 -7.83 9.64 5.79
C ILE A 178 -7.56 11.13 5.69
N ARG A 179 -6.73 11.68 6.60
CA ARG A 179 -6.37 13.11 6.58
C ARG A 179 -5.52 13.50 5.37
N ILE A 180 -4.75 12.56 4.82
CA ILE A 180 -3.88 12.75 3.66
C ILE A 180 -4.71 12.59 2.37
N GLU A 181 -5.78 13.38 2.24
CA GLU A 181 -6.65 13.29 1.08
C GLU A 181 -6.05 14.04 -0.10
N VAL A 182 -5.37 13.29 -0.97
CA VAL A 182 -4.86 13.76 -2.28
C VAL A 182 -5.71 13.13 -3.39
N ILE A 183 -6.21 13.95 -4.31
CA ILE A 183 -7.12 13.48 -5.38
C ILE A 183 -6.32 12.91 -6.56
N ASP A 184 -5.36 13.68 -7.06
CA ASP A 184 -4.47 13.35 -8.16
C ASP A 184 -3.10 14.04 -7.99
N GLY A 185 -2.21 13.84 -8.96
CA GLY A 185 -0.90 14.49 -8.99
C GLY A 185 -0.96 16.02 -9.12
N LEU A 186 -1.99 16.57 -9.77
CA LEU A 186 -2.15 18.01 -9.88
C LEU A 186 -2.51 18.63 -8.53
N ASP A 187 -3.42 18.01 -7.80
CA ASP A 187 -3.78 18.37 -6.42
C ASP A 187 -2.57 18.25 -5.48
N LEU A 188 -1.84 17.13 -5.54
CA LEU A 188 -0.60 16.93 -4.78
C LEU A 188 0.40 18.05 -5.02
N TRP A 189 0.66 18.37 -6.29
CA TRP A 189 1.63 19.39 -6.65
C TRP A 189 1.21 20.78 -6.18
N LYS A 190 -0.08 21.14 -6.32
CA LYS A 190 -0.61 22.44 -5.88
C LYS A 190 -0.48 22.62 -4.37
N ARG A 191 -0.71 21.55 -3.59
CA ARG A 191 -0.71 21.57 -2.13
C ARG A 191 0.63 21.18 -1.51
N ARG A 192 1.66 20.89 -2.31
CA ARG A 192 2.95 20.34 -1.81
C ARG A 192 3.56 21.14 -0.65
N GLU A 193 3.47 22.47 -0.67
CA GLU A 193 4.03 23.35 0.38
C GLU A 193 3.18 23.33 1.66
N GLU A 194 1.87 23.08 1.55
CA GLU A 194 0.97 22.87 2.69
C GLU A 194 1.19 21.48 3.31
N LEU A 195 1.37 20.47 2.46
CA LEU A 195 1.44 19.07 2.87
C LEU A 195 2.83 18.68 3.39
N PHE A 196 3.89 19.27 2.85
CA PHE A 196 5.29 18.92 3.12
C PHE A 196 6.11 20.16 3.46
N THR A 197 6.09 20.55 4.73
CA THR A 197 6.76 21.77 5.20
C THR A 197 8.28 21.66 5.23
N SER A 198 8.80 20.43 5.23
CA SER A 198 10.23 20.14 5.33
C SER A 198 10.84 19.67 4.00
N LEU A 199 10.04 19.50 2.96
CA LEU A 199 10.51 19.06 1.64
C LEU A 199 10.60 20.22 0.66
N GLU A 200 11.68 20.23 -0.11
CA GLU A 200 11.86 21.09 -1.27
C GLU A 200 11.84 20.25 -2.54
N PHE A 201 11.37 20.80 -3.66
CA PHE A 201 11.19 20.03 -4.90
C PHE A 201 11.94 20.71 -6.04
N CYS A 202 12.76 19.95 -6.76
CA CYS A 202 13.39 20.41 -7.99
C CYS A 202 12.36 20.60 -9.11
N ASP A 203 12.67 21.47 -10.08
CA ASP A 203 11.74 21.90 -11.15
C ASP A 203 11.14 20.74 -11.97
N ASN A 204 11.92 19.70 -12.21
CA ASN A 204 11.52 18.52 -12.98
C ASN A 204 10.45 17.67 -12.26
N VAL A 205 10.43 17.69 -10.92
CA VAL A 205 9.54 16.86 -10.10
C VAL A 205 8.07 17.22 -10.31
N GLY A 206 7.77 18.49 -10.61
CA GLY A 206 6.40 18.93 -10.85
C GLY A 206 5.71 18.18 -11.98
N LYS A 207 6.40 18.01 -13.11
CA LYS A 207 5.87 17.27 -14.27
C LYS A 207 5.66 15.78 -13.95
N GLN A 208 6.58 15.20 -13.18
CA GLN A 208 6.53 13.80 -12.78
C GLN A 208 5.33 13.52 -11.89
N ILE A 209 5.13 14.33 -10.84
CA ILE A 209 3.97 14.22 -9.96
C ILE A 209 2.67 14.46 -10.74
N GLN A 210 2.59 15.52 -11.55
CA GLN A 210 1.36 15.87 -12.28
C GLN A 210 0.91 14.82 -13.30
N SER A 211 1.80 13.94 -13.76
CA SER A 211 1.45 12.84 -14.66
C SER A 211 0.60 11.74 -13.98
N LEU A 212 0.53 11.75 -12.65
CA LEU A 212 -0.20 10.77 -11.85
C LEU A 212 -1.69 11.13 -11.78
N ASN A 213 -2.45 10.69 -12.78
CA ASN A 213 -3.89 10.93 -12.86
C ASN A 213 -4.69 10.26 -11.72
N ILE A 214 -5.95 10.68 -11.57
CA ILE A 214 -6.91 10.10 -10.62
C ILE A 214 -6.92 8.56 -10.73
N GLY A 215 -6.83 7.89 -9.59
CA GLY A 215 -6.87 6.43 -9.52
C GLY A 215 -5.56 5.73 -9.90
N ASN A 216 -4.50 6.47 -10.23
CA ASN A 216 -3.18 5.87 -10.42
C ASN A 216 -2.66 5.33 -9.08
N PRO A 217 -2.42 4.00 -8.95
CA PRO A 217 -1.93 3.41 -7.70
C PRO A 217 -0.57 3.96 -7.28
N MET A 218 0.28 4.36 -8.23
CA MET A 218 1.59 4.95 -7.92
C MET A 218 1.49 6.23 -7.11
N LEU A 219 0.42 7.01 -7.28
CA LEU A 219 0.22 8.23 -6.53
C LEU A 219 0.18 7.96 -5.02
N ARG A 220 -0.42 6.85 -4.59
CA ARG A 220 -0.47 6.47 -3.17
C ARG A 220 0.92 6.17 -2.63
N GLN A 221 1.74 5.44 -3.39
CA GLN A 221 3.13 5.17 -3.02
C GLN A 221 3.97 6.45 -2.97
N VAL A 222 3.85 7.33 -3.95
CA VAL A 222 4.54 8.63 -3.99
C VAL A 222 4.19 9.46 -2.76
N VAL A 223 2.90 9.63 -2.49
CA VAL A 223 2.43 10.38 -1.31
C VAL A 223 2.95 9.75 -0.02
N LYS A 224 2.86 8.43 0.12
CA LYS A 224 3.39 7.70 1.28
C LYS A 224 4.87 8.00 1.51
N ARG A 225 5.72 7.88 0.48
CA ARG A 225 7.17 8.13 0.59
C ARG A 225 7.50 9.59 0.91
N LEU A 226 6.75 10.54 0.36
CA LEU A 226 6.92 11.96 0.68
C LEU A 226 6.59 12.23 2.16
N TYR A 227 5.50 11.67 2.69
CA TYR A 227 5.20 11.81 4.12
C TYR A 227 6.22 11.15 5.04
N GLU A 228 6.74 9.98 4.67
CA GLU A 228 7.81 9.32 5.43
C GLU A 228 9.06 10.22 5.54
N LEU A 229 9.46 10.86 4.44
CA LEU A 229 10.59 11.79 4.43
C LEU A 229 10.30 13.09 5.20
N ASP A 230 9.11 13.68 5.00
CA ASP A 230 8.71 14.91 5.68
C ASP A 230 8.59 14.71 7.21
N ASP A 231 8.00 13.59 7.64
CA ASP A 231 7.90 13.26 9.07
C ASP A 231 9.26 12.96 9.70
N TYR A 232 10.16 12.32 8.96
CA TYR A 232 11.54 12.15 9.40
C TYR A 232 12.24 13.50 9.59
N CYS A 233 12.06 14.44 8.65
CA CYS A 233 12.63 15.78 8.79
C CYS A 233 12.14 16.49 10.07
N LYS A 234 10.88 16.31 10.46
CA LYS A 234 10.32 16.93 11.69
C LYS A 234 11.03 16.48 12.98
N ILE A 235 11.60 15.27 12.99
CA ILE A 235 12.33 14.72 14.15
C ILE A 235 13.86 14.83 13.99
N TRP A 236 14.35 15.01 12.77
CA TRP A 236 15.78 15.16 12.48
C TRP A 236 16.26 16.60 12.78
N ALA A 237 16.49 16.88 14.07
CA ALA A 237 16.88 18.21 14.53
C ALA A 237 18.39 18.49 14.47
N SER A 238 19.24 17.46 14.44
CA SER A 238 20.70 17.60 14.43
C SER A 238 21.39 16.34 13.92
N GLY A 239 22.71 16.45 13.68
CA GLY A 239 23.55 15.33 13.23
C GLY A 239 23.39 15.00 11.75
N SER A 240 24.04 13.92 11.33
CA SER A 240 23.93 13.41 9.96
C SER A 240 22.58 12.73 9.72
N PHE A 241 22.16 12.70 8.46
CA PHE A 241 21.04 11.89 8.02
C PHE A 241 21.28 10.42 8.40
N ASN A 242 20.26 9.78 8.97
CA ASN A 242 20.28 8.36 9.31
C ASN A 242 19.15 7.63 8.55
N PRO A 243 19.47 6.85 7.49
CA PRO A 243 18.46 6.14 6.71
C PRO A 243 17.67 5.09 7.51
N ASP A 244 18.23 4.55 8.60
CA ASP A 244 17.58 3.49 9.39
C ASP A 244 16.37 4.00 10.20
N ASN A 245 16.25 5.31 10.35
CA ASN A 245 15.11 5.95 11.02
C ASN A 245 13.93 6.21 10.07
N LEU A 246 14.07 5.92 8.76
CA LEU A 246 12.95 5.97 7.83
C LEU A 246 12.16 4.65 7.89
N PRO A 247 10.83 4.68 7.81
CA PRO A 247 10.02 3.47 7.64
C PRO A 247 10.38 2.66 6.39
N SER A 248 10.96 3.33 5.39
CA SER A 248 11.40 2.72 4.13
C SER A 248 12.90 2.73 4.00
N LYS A 249 13.43 1.63 3.47
CA LYS A 249 14.86 1.50 3.20
C LYS A 249 15.30 2.55 2.17
N ALA A 250 16.10 3.50 2.64
CA ALA A 250 16.81 4.46 1.79
C ALA A 250 18.21 3.94 1.50
N THR A 251 18.59 3.89 0.23
CA THR A 251 19.91 3.44 -0.21
C THR A 251 20.53 4.44 -1.18
N PRO A 252 21.86 4.60 -1.19
CA PRO A 252 22.53 5.31 -2.28
C PRO A 252 22.49 4.46 -3.56
N GLU A 253 22.58 5.13 -4.71
CA GLU A 253 22.94 4.49 -5.98
C GLU A 253 24.36 3.93 -5.91
N SER A 254 24.63 2.85 -6.66
CA SER A 254 25.97 2.30 -6.80
C SER A 254 26.89 3.24 -7.57
N ASP A 255 28.21 3.16 -7.34
CA ASP A 255 29.20 3.98 -8.05
C ASP A 255 29.09 3.81 -9.57
N THR A 256 28.86 2.59 -10.04
CA THR A 256 28.63 2.29 -11.46
C THR A 256 27.44 3.06 -12.02
N ARG A 257 26.31 3.08 -11.30
CA ARG A 257 25.11 3.81 -11.73
C ARG A 257 25.30 5.32 -11.64
N LEU A 258 26.01 5.82 -10.63
CA LEU A 258 26.33 7.24 -10.52
C LEU A 258 27.20 7.73 -11.69
N GLN A 259 28.13 6.90 -12.17
CA GLN A 259 28.94 7.21 -13.34
C GLN A 259 28.13 7.13 -14.64
N GLN A 260 27.28 6.11 -14.79
CA GLN A 260 26.47 5.91 -15.99
C GLN A 260 25.38 6.97 -16.15
N PHE A 261 24.70 7.34 -15.06
CA PHE A 261 23.54 8.23 -15.04
C PHE A 261 23.83 9.57 -14.37
N GLN A 262 25.07 10.04 -14.51
CA GLN A 262 25.53 11.26 -13.85
C GLN A 262 24.69 12.48 -14.27
N GLN A 263 24.27 12.55 -15.54
CA GLN A 263 23.53 13.71 -16.07
C GLN A 263 22.11 13.78 -15.51
N GLU A 264 21.50 12.62 -15.26
CA GLU A 264 20.15 12.49 -14.73
C GLU A 264 20.11 12.66 -13.21
N LEU A 265 21.18 12.26 -12.51
CA LEU A 265 21.29 12.31 -11.06
C LEU A 265 21.92 13.61 -10.53
N ILE A 266 22.58 14.40 -11.38
CA ILE A 266 23.01 15.76 -11.04
C ILE A 266 21.92 16.75 -11.43
N ILE A 267 21.18 17.20 -10.44
CA ILE A 267 19.98 18.03 -10.66
C ILE A 267 20.23 19.42 -10.08
N ARG A 268 19.77 20.44 -10.81
CA ARG A 268 19.78 21.81 -10.32
C ARG A 268 18.68 22.00 -9.28
N CYS A 269 19.06 22.40 -8.08
CA CYS A 269 18.18 22.65 -6.96
C CYS A 269 17.53 24.05 -7.02
N PRO A 270 16.49 24.31 -6.20
CA PRO A 270 15.81 25.61 -6.17
C PRO A 270 16.71 26.81 -5.81
N ASP A 271 17.80 26.58 -5.06
CA ASP A 271 18.81 27.59 -4.73
C ASP A 271 19.79 27.88 -5.88
N GLY A 272 19.66 27.16 -7.00
CA GLY A 272 20.47 27.33 -8.20
C GLY A 272 21.71 26.44 -8.26
N GLU A 273 22.09 25.79 -7.17
CA GLU A 273 23.23 24.88 -7.07
C GLU A 273 22.92 23.52 -7.72
N LYS A 274 23.95 22.81 -8.17
CA LYS A 274 23.82 21.44 -8.69
C LYS A 274 24.27 20.44 -7.65
N ARG A 275 23.41 19.46 -7.35
CA ARG A 275 23.69 18.42 -6.36
C ARG A 275 23.49 17.04 -6.94
N ILE A 276 24.19 16.05 -6.38
CA ILE A 276 24.03 14.65 -6.73
C ILE A 276 22.90 14.05 -5.88
N PHE A 277 21.90 13.46 -6.53
CA PHE A 277 20.76 12.81 -5.89
C PHE A 277 20.96 11.30 -5.82
N SER A 278 21.98 10.85 -5.07
CA SER A 278 22.34 9.44 -4.96
C SER A 278 21.38 8.65 -4.06
N LEU A 279 20.86 9.25 -2.98
CA LEU A 279 19.93 8.60 -2.07
C LEU A 279 18.56 8.43 -2.72
N HIS A 280 17.98 7.25 -2.56
CA HIS A 280 16.63 6.97 -3.03
C HIS A 280 15.87 6.01 -2.11
N VAL A 281 14.54 6.13 -2.12
CA VAL A 281 13.62 5.13 -1.59
C VAL A 281 12.88 4.43 -2.73
N ARG A 282 12.61 3.14 -2.55
CA ARG A 282 11.87 2.32 -3.51
C ARG A 282 10.36 2.41 -3.27
N MET A 283 9.59 2.31 -4.34
CA MET A 283 8.15 2.08 -4.29
C MET A 283 7.93 0.62 -4.70
N THR A 284 7.77 -0.24 -3.69
CA THR A 284 7.61 -1.69 -3.83
C THR A 284 6.13 -2.05 -3.71
N PRO A 285 5.60 -2.98 -4.54
CA PRO A 285 6.30 -3.65 -5.65
C PRO A 285 6.55 -2.68 -6.80
N GLY A 286 7.34 -3.05 -7.80
CA GLY A 286 7.65 -2.18 -8.95
C GLY A 286 9.04 -1.52 -8.91
N ALA A 287 9.42 -0.92 -10.02
CA ALA A 287 10.77 -0.36 -10.23
C ALA A 287 10.83 1.17 -10.04
N TRP A 288 9.85 1.76 -9.34
CA TRP A 288 9.83 3.20 -9.10
C TRP A 288 10.77 3.61 -7.97
N ARG A 289 11.38 4.79 -8.13
CA ARG A 289 12.32 5.40 -7.21
C ARG A 289 11.95 6.85 -6.96
N LEU A 290 12.09 7.26 -5.70
CA LEU A 290 12.12 8.66 -5.31
C LEU A 290 13.55 8.98 -4.88
N HIS A 291 14.24 9.83 -5.65
CA HIS A 291 15.58 10.30 -5.32
C HIS A 291 15.53 11.62 -4.57
N PHE A 292 16.39 11.74 -3.57
CA PHE A 292 16.46 12.90 -2.70
C PHE A 292 17.89 13.24 -2.28
N CYS A 293 18.06 14.45 -1.77
CA CYS A 293 19.32 15.00 -1.29
C CYS A 293 19.13 15.58 0.12
N VAL A 294 20.14 15.41 0.98
CA VAL A 294 20.12 15.80 2.41
C VAL A 294 21.12 16.92 2.72
N GLU A 295 21.74 17.52 1.70
CA GLU A 295 22.81 18.51 1.86
C GLU A 295 22.36 19.83 2.51
N SER A 296 21.06 20.12 2.51
CA SER A 296 20.48 21.26 3.24
C SER A 296 20.64 21.15 4.76
N GLY A 297 21.06 19.99 5.26
CA GLY A 297 21.24 19.72 6.68
C GLY A 297 19.94 19.35 7.39
N PRO A 298 19.98 19.26 8.74
CA PRO A 298 18.86 18.78 9.54
C PRO A 298 17.55 19.51 9.27
N GLY A 299 16.45 18.76 9.29
CA GLY A 299 15.10 19.28 9.14
C GLY A 299 14.64 19.53 7.70
N LYS A 300 15.51 19.32 6.69
CA LYS A 300 15.21 19.60 5.29
C LYS A 300 15.71 18.49 4.35
N ILE A 301 14.88 18.13 3.37
CA ILE A 301 15.24 17.21 2.28
C ILE A 301 14.82 17.82 0.95
N ILE A 302 15.67 17.73 -0.07
CA ILE A 302 15.35 18.13 -1.45
C ILE A 302 14.98 16.89 -2.25
N ILE A 303 13.87 16.93 -2.96
CA ILE A 303 13.39 15.89 -3.86
C ILE A 303 13.82 16.21 -5.29
N GLY A 304 14.56 15.30 -5.91
CA GLY A 304 15.14 15.50 -7.25
C GLY A 304 14.45 14.72 -8.34
N TYR A 305 13.91 13.54 -8.04
CA TYR A 305 13.29 12.69 -9.05
C TYR A 305 12.22 11.79 -8.43
N ILE A 306 11.11 11.61 -9.13
CA ILE A 306 10.06 10.65 -8.82
C ILE A 306 9.65 9.97 -10.13
N GLY A 307 9.81 8.65 -10.22
CA GLY A 307 9.48 7.93 -11.45
C GLY A 307 10.02 6.51 -11.47
N PRO A 308 9.92 5.82 -12.62
CA PRO A 308 10.65 4.58 -12.86
C PRO A 308 12.14 4.72 -12.61
N LYS A 309 12.83 3.62 -12.32
CA LYS A 309 14.30 3.58 -12.25
C LYS A 309 14.90 4.22 -13.50
N ILE A 310 15.85 5.13 -13.29
CA ILE A 310 16.62 5.76 -14.37
C ILE A 310 17.46 4.68 -15.08
N GLN A 311 17.33 4.63 -16.41
CA GLN A 311 17.90 3.63 -17.34
C GLN A 311 18.68 4.31 -18.46
#